data_AF-W9KLV8-F1
#
_entry.id   AF-W9KLV8-F1
#
_cell.length_a   1.000
_cell.length_b   1.000
_cell.length_c   1.000
_cell.angle_alpha   90.00
_cell.angle_beta   90.00
_cell.angle_gamma   90.00
#
_symmetry.space_group_name_H-M   'P 1'
#
loop_
_entity.id
_entity.type
_entity.pdbx_description
1 polymer ?
#
loop_
_entity_poly.entity_id
_entity_poly.type
_entity_poly.pdbx_seq_one_letter_code
_entity_poly.pdbx_strand_id
1 'polypeptide(L)'
;MDDDLFSSKVGRILRLNYRLTRKIINLAQQTGDITQEVKKLLKILYDSITDLKDLSSEYINSDIPNGPKYADEIVLHAWRTFFHPIEALRQLPSCGEFVAARMYLCIGWGFYEAPAVKLDFNYDTLARETAPLYEFIVDLDDALLEPLKKVWALSRNRERFDWVFTDFDATSFRTTVGALSPQELEDLGGIRRREYWYNDPTESDEYILYTGKMPRWDCGEPPRTDKHVAVVELIMH
;
A
#
# COMPACT_ATOMS: atom_id res chain seq x y z
N MET A 1 -24.51 14.46 -11.74
CA MET A 1 -23.69 14.72 -12.94
C MET A 1 -22.34 14.06 -12.66
N ASP A 2 -22.26 12.74 -12.48
CA ASP A 2 -21.16 12.19 -11.65
C ASP A 2 -20.53 10.90 -12.15
N ASP A 3 -21.29 9.92 -12.66
CA ASP A 3 -20.71 8.64 -13.10
C ASP A 3 -19.78 8.77 -14.32
N ASP A 4 -20.11 9.65 -15.28
CA ASP A 4 -19.27 9.91 -16.46
C ASP A 4 -17.95 10.61 -16.07
N LEU A 5 -18.00 11.50 -15.08
CA LEU A 5 -16.80 12.19 -14.59
C LEU A 5 -15.91 11.24 -13.79
N PHE A 6 -16.50 10.43 -12.92
CA PHE A 6 -15.82 9.37 -12.17
C PHE A 6 -15.15 8.37 -13.12
N SER A 7 -15.92 7.81 -14.05
CA SER A 7 -15.41 6.87 -15.07
C SER A 7 -14.31 7.48 -15.94
N SER A 8 -14.42 8.77 -16.27
CA SER A 8 -13.38 9.51 -17.00
C SER A 8 -12.10 9.67 -16.18
N LYS A 9 -12.21 10.01 -14.88
CA LYS A 9 -11.07 10.12 -13.96
C LYS A 9 -10.39 8.75 -13.76
N VAL A 10 -11.15 7.68 -13.49
CA VAL A 10 -10.61 6.30 -13.44
C VAL A 10 -9.93 5.94 -14.76
N GLY A 11 -10.59 6.21 -15.89
CA GLY A 11 -10.02 5.94 -17.22
C GLY A 11 -8.69 6.67 -17.50
N ARG A 12 -8.45 7.84 -16.88
CA ARG A 12 -7.15 8.52 -16.95
C ARG A 12 -6.07 7.76 -16.18
N ILE A 13 -6.39 7.25 -14.99
CA ILE A 13 -5.49 6.42 -14.17
C ILE A 13 -5.10 5.15 -14.92
N LEU A 14 -6.08 4.43 -15.49
CA LEU A 14 -5.83 3.21 -16.27
C LEU A 14 -4.84 3.48 -17.44
N ARG A 15 -5.07 4.55 -18.20
CA ARG A 15 -4.18 4.95 -19.30
C ARG A 15 -2.80 5.39 -18.81
N LEU A 16 -2.71 6.00 -17.64
CA LEU A 16 -1.45 6.39 -17.03
C LEU A 16 -0.64 5.15 -16.64
N ASN A 17 -1.25 4.17 -15.97
CA ASN A 17 -0.60 2.92 -15.56
C ASN A 17 -0.02 2.16 -16.76
N TYR A 18 -0.77 2.10 -17.86
CA TYR A 18 -0.27 1.53 -19.12
C TYR A 18 0.97 2.26 -19.66
N ARG A 19 0.94 3.60 -19.66
CA ARG A 19 2.06 4.43 -20.13
C ARG A 19 3.28 4.31 -19.21
N LEU A 20 3.06 4.27 -17.89
CA LEU A 20 4.13 4.10 -16.90
C LEU A 20 4.80 2.75 -17.08
N THR A 21 4.04 1.67 -17.22
CA THR A 21 4.57 0.31 -17.46
C THR A 21 5.56 0.32 -18.63
N ARG A 22 5.15 0.85 -19.78
CA ARG A 22 6.01 0.95 -20.97
C ARG A 22 7.25 1.82 -20.73
N LYS A 23 7.11 2.96 -20.05
CA LYS A 23 8.23 3.84 -19.74
C LYS A 23 9.26 3.17 -18.84
N ILE A 24 8.79 2.44 -17.82
CA ILE A 24 9.65 1.72 -16.88
C ILE A 24 10.41 0.61 -17.60
N ILE A 25 9.72 -0.21 -18.42
CA ILE A 25 10.37 -1.26 -19.23
C ILE A 25 11.45 -0.67 -20.14
N ASN A 26 11.15 0.43 -20.83
CA ASN A 26 12.13 1.09 -21.69
C ASN A 26 13.31 1.63 -20.89
N LEU A 27 13.07 2.18 -19.69
CA LEU A 27 14.13 2.72 -18.83
C LEU A 27 15.04 1.61 -18.28
N ALA A 28 14.48 0.46 -17.92
CA ALA A 28 15.24 -0.71 -17.47
C ALA A 28 16.23 -1.24 -18.52
N GLN A 29 16.00 -0.96 -19.80
CA GLN A 29 16.87 -1.34 -20.91
C GLN A 29 17.95 -0.30 -21.23
N GLN A 30 17.89 0.90 -20.65
CA GLN A 30 18.86 1.95 -20.94
C GLN A 30 20.21 1.68 -20.27
N THR A 31 21.27 2.11 -20.95
CA THR A 31 22.62 2.15 -20.39
C THR A 31 22.93 3.57 -19.93
N GLY A 32 23.31 3.72 -18.66
CA GLY A 32 23.63 5.02 -18.07
C GLY A 32 22.98 5.20 -16.69
N ASP A 33 23.20 6.39 -16.11
CA ASP A 33 22.52 6.77 -14.87
C ASP A 33 21.06 7.14 -15.16
N ILE A 34 20.14 6.31 -14.68
CA ILE A 34 18.69 6.47 -14.81
C ILE A 34 18.02 6.94 -13.51
N THR A 35 18.82 7.32 -12.50
CA THR A 35 18.35 7.57 -11.12
C THR A 35 17.24 8.61 -11.06
N GLN A 36 17.41 9.74 -11.73
CA GLN A 36 16.44 10.84 -11.66
C GLN A 36 15.14 10.51 -12.38
N GLU A 37 15.22 9.79 -13.50
CA GLU A 37 14.09 9.29 -14.26
C GLU A 37 13.28 8.28 -13.44
N VAL A 38 13.94 7.35 -12.74
CA VAL A 38 13.28 6.41 -11.82
C VAL A 38 12.55 7.17 -10.73
N LYS A 39 13.21 8.10 -10.02
CA LYS A 39 12.58 8.90 -8.96
C LYS A 39 11.37 9.69 -9.45
N LYS A 40 11.44 10.24 -10.66
CA LYS A 40 10.31 10.93 -11.29
C LYS A 40 9.15 9.99 -11.57
N LEU A 41 9.42 8.78 -12.07
CA LEU A 41 8.39 7.77 -12.31
C LEU A 41 7.73 7.30 -11.01
N LEU A 42 8.51 7.07 -9.95
CA LEU A 42 7.99 6.70 -8.63
C LEU A 42 7.06 7.77 -8.08
N LYS A 43 7.44 9.05 -8.20
CA LYS A 43 6.58 10.16 -7.79
C LYS A 43 5.26 10.22 -8.59
N ILE A 44 5.32 10.04 -9.91
CA ILE A 44 4.10 10.01 -10.74
C ILE A 44 3.19 8.84 -10.35
N LEU A 45 3.76 7.67 -10.05
CA LEU A 45 3.02 6.50 -9.62
C LEU A 45 2.35 6.73 -8.25
N TYR A 46 3.09 7.30 -7.30
CA TYR A 46 2.55 7.70 -5.99
C TYR A 46 1.43 8.73 -6.09
N ASP A 47 1.62 9.79 -6.88
CA ASP A 47 0.60 10.81 -7.09
C ASP A 47 -0.67 10.17 -7.68
N SER A 48 -0.51 9.23 -8.63
CA SER A 48 -1.65 8.50 -9.21
C SER A 48 -2.37 7.55 -8.23
N ILE A 49 -1.64 6.91 -7.30
CA ILE A 49 -2.23 6.09 -6.24
C ILE A 49 -3.05 6.97 -5.30
N THR A 50 -2.50 8.13 -4.94
CA THR A 50 -3.19 9.13 -4.10
C THR A 50 -4.43 9.67 -4.81
N ASP A 51 -4.35 9.97 -6.11
CA ASP A 51 -5.50 10.39 -6.91
C ASP A 51 -6.62 9.33 -6.88
N LEU A 52 -6.30 8.02 -6.93
CA LEU A 52 -7.31 6.97 -6.84
C LEU A 52 -7.90 6.89 -5.42
N LYS A 53 -7.09 6.99 -4.37
CA LYS A 53 -7.56 7.06 -2.97
C LYS A 53 -8.57 8.20 -2.80
N ASP A 54 -8.20 9.39 -3.22
CA ASP A 54 -9.01 10.59 -3.05
C ASP A 54 -10.29 10.51 -3.89
N LEU A 55 -10.20 10.05 -5.14
CA LEU A 55 -11.36 9.79 -6.00
C LEU A 55 -12.33 8.80 -5.36
N SER A 56 -11.80 7.72 -4.80
CA SER A 56 -12.61 6.68 -4.14
C SER A 56 -13.32 7.29 -2.93
N SER A 57 -12.63 8.12 -2.16
CA SER A 57 -13.19 8.85 -1.01
C SER A 57 -14.30 9.84 -1.39
N GLU A 58 -14.12 10.60 -2.47
CA GLU A 58 -15.11 11.53 -3.01
C GLU A 58 -16.39 10.80 -3.43
N TYR A 59 -16.27 9.66 -4.10
CA TYR A 59 -17.41 8.89 -4.62
C TYR A 59 -18.33 8.39 -3.51
N ILE A 60 -17.78 7.90 -2.40
CA ILE A 60 -18.57 7.31 -1.30
C ILE A 60 -19.29 8.36 -0.46
N ASN A 61 -18.71 9.56 -0.39
CA ASN A 61 -19.31 10.69 0.32
C ASN A 61 -20.35 11.42 -0.53
N SER A 62 -20.54 11.02 -1.79
CA SER A 62 -21.59 11.57 -2.63
C SER A 62 -22.91 10.85 -2.34
N ASP A 63 -24.00 11.61 -2.16
CA ASP A 63 -25.38 11.12 -1.92
C ASP A 63 -25.98 10.42 -3.16
N ILE A 64 -25.18 9.74 -4.00
CA ILE A 64 -25.64 9.12 -5.23
C ILE A 64 -26.46 7.87 -4.89
N PRO A 65 -27.78 7.86 -5.15
CA PRO A 65 -28.62 6.73 -4.82
C PRO A 65 -28.37 5.62 -5.84
N ASN A 66 -27.95 4.44 -5.38
CA ASN A 66 -28.01 3.16 -6.09
C ASN A 66 -26.96 2.82 -7.16
N GLY A 67 -25.70 3.26 -7.02
CA GLY A 67 -24.59 2.75 -7.84
C GLY A 67 -23.60 1.74 -7.21
N PRO A 68 -23.90 0.92 -6.17
CA PRO A 68 -22.83 0.37 -5.33
C PRO A 68 -21.94 -0.70 -5.99
N LYS A 69 -22.47 -1.61 -6.80
CA LYS A 69 -21.65 -2.76 -7.28
C LYS A 69 -20.74 -2.46 -8.47
N TYR A 70 -21.20 -1.67 -9.43
CA TYR A 70 -20.44 -1.37 -10.65
C TYR A 70 -19.25 -0.44 -10.35
N ALA A 71 -19.39 0.46 -9.38
CA ALA A 71 -18.31 1.35 -8.96
C ALA A 71 -17.22 0.60 -8.18
N ASP A 72 -17.59 -0.32 -7.29
CA ASP A 72 -16.63 -1.11 -6.51
C ASP A 72 -15.76 -2.01 -7.40
N GLU A 73 -16.35 -2.68 -8.39
CA GLU A 73 -15.60 -3.47 -9.37
C GLU A 73 -14.64 -2.62 -10.20
N ILE A 74 -15.06 -1.42 -10.62
CA ILE A 74 -14.22 -0.47 -11.35
C ILE A 74 -13.06 0.04 -10.49
N VAL A 75 -13.31 0.35 -9.22
CA VAL A 75 -12.30 0.83 -8.28
C VAL A 75 -11.29 -0.27 -7.98
N LEU A 76 -11.76 -1.48 -7.65
CA LEU A 76 -10.88 -2.64 -7.43
C LEU A 76 -10.07 -2.98 -8.67
N HIS A 77 -10.69 -2.92 -9.86
CA HIS A 77 -9.97 -3.08 -11.12
C HIS A 77 -8.89 -2.01 -11.30
N ALA A 78 -9.22 -0.73 -11.02
CA ALA A 78 -8.27 0.36 -11.10
C ALA A 78 -7.08 0.16 -10.15
N TRP A 79 -7.32 -0.27 -8.92
CA TRP A 79 -6.27 -0.63 -7.96
C TRP A 79 -5.35 -1.73 -8.50
N ARG A 80 -5.92 -2.82 -9.02
CA ARG A 80 -5.14 -3.92 -9.64
C ARG A 80 -4.27 -3.44 -10.80
N THR A 81 -4.69 -2.44 -11.56
CA THR A 81 -3.88 -1.98 -12.70
C THR A 81 -2.55 -1.33 -12.31
N PHE A 82 -2.38 -0.91 -11.05
CA PHE A 82 -1.08 -0.44 -10.55
C PHE A 82 -0.05 -1.58 -10.43
N PHE A 83 -0.47 -2.84 -10.43
CA PHE A 83 0.45 -3.97 -10.33
C PHE A 83 1.35 -4.04 -11.56
N HIS A 84 0.85 -3.67 -12.74
CA HIS A 84 1.62 -3.71 -13.98
C HIS A 84 2.85 -2.77 -13.98
N PRO A 85 2.72 -1.46 -13.69
CA PRO A 85 3.89 -0.61 -13.61
C PRO A 85 4.80 -0.98 -12.43
N ILE A 86 4.26 -1.47 -11.30
CA ILE A 86 5.08 -1.88 -10.15
C ILE A 86 5.90 -3.14 -10.48
N GLU A 87 5.28 -4.14 -11.11
CA GLU A 87 5.97 -5.34 -11.57
C GLU A 87 7.07 -4.97 -12.59
N ALA A 88 6.82 -3.99 -13.46
CA ALA A 88 7.85 -3.48 -14.36
C ALA A 88 9.03 -2.84 -13.61
N LEU A 89 8.83 -2.23 -12.44
CA LEU A 89 9.93 -1.65 -11.65
C LEU A 89 10.94 -2.70 -11.23
N ARG A 90 10.52 -3.96 -11.04
CA ARG A 90 11.41 -5.06 -10.66
C ARG A 90 12.51 -5.33 -11.70
N GLN A 91 12.30 -4.90 -12.94
CA GLN A 91 13.28 -5.01 -14.01
C GLN A 91 14.40 -3.95 -13.89
N LEU A 92 14.24 -2.94 -13.03
CA LEU A 92 15.26 -1.92 -12.83
C LEU A 92 16.49 -2.52 -12.13
N PRO A 93 17.70 -2.24 -12.64
CA PRO A 93 18.92 -2.77 -12.05
C PRO A 93 19.12 -2.22 -10.63
N SER A 94 19.60 -3.09 -9.73
CA SER A 94 20.05 -2.79 -8.37
C SER A 94 18.99 -2.31 -7.35
N CYS A 95 17.90 -1.69 -7.79
CA CYS A 95 16.88 -1.12 -6.90
C CYS A 95 15.46 -1.69 -7.11
N GLY A 96 15.22 -2.42 -8.21
CA GLY A 96 13.89 -2.79 -8.68
C GLY A 96 13.01 -3.48 -7.64
N GLU A 97 13.55 -4.50 -6.97
CA GLU A 97 12.78 -5.27 -5.96
C GLU A 97 12.40 -4.40 -4.75
N PHE A 98 13.33 -3.55 -4.27
CA PHE A 98 13.06 -2.66 -3.15
C PHE A 98 11.99 -1.63 -3.49
N VAL A 99 12.12 -0.94 -4.62
CA VAL A 99 11.14 0.09 -5.02
C VAL A 99 9.78 -0.53 -5.34
N ALA A 100 9.74 -1.74 -5.92
CA ALA A 100 8.49 -2.45 -6.18
C ALA A 100 7.76 -2.78 -4.88
N ALA A 101 8.45 -3.37 -3.90
CA ALA A 101 7.87 -3.66 -2.58
C ALA A 101 7.32 -2.40 -1.91
N ARG A 102 8.07 -1.28 -1.96
CA ARG A 102 7.58 0.00 -1.41
C ARG A 102 6.33 0.53 -2.10
N MET A 103 6.20 0.34 -3.41
CA MET A 103 5.00 0.75 -4.14
C MET A 103 3.80 -0.17 -3.89
N TYR A 104 4.01 -1.47 -3.66
CA TYR A 104 2.93 -2.35 -3.19
C TYR A 104 2.45 -1.97 -1.79
N LEU A 105 3.36 -1.64 -0.86
CA LEU A 105 2.98 -1.11 0.45
C LEU A 105 2.21 0.22 0.33
N CYS A 106 2.59 1.08 -0.63
CA CYS A 106 1.84 2.30 -0.95
C CYS A 106 0.42 2.02 -1.46
N ILE A 107 0.22 0.95 -2.25
CA ILE A 107 -1.12 0.50 -2.64
C ILE A 107 -1.91 0.08 -1.40
N GLY A 108 -1.33 -0.78 -0.55
CA GLY A 108 -1.99 -1.26 0.67
C GLY A 108 -2.42 -0.10 1.57
N TRP A 109 -1.53 0.88 1.77
CA TRP A 109 -1.86 2.11 2.48
C TRP A 109 -2.98 2.92 1.81
N GLY A 110 -2.84 3.23 0.52
CA GLY A 110 -3.82 4.04 -0.20
C GLY A 110 -5.20 3.38 -0.27
N PHE A 111 -5.22 2.06 -0.34
CA PHE A 111 -6.42 1.24 -0.32
C PHE A 111 -7.07 1.21 1.07
N TYR A 112 -6.28 0.99 2.13
CA TYR A 112 -6.76 1.01 3.52
C TYR A 112 -7.38 2.36 3.89
N GLU A 113 -6.75 3.45 3.47
CA GLU A 113 -7.22 4.80 3.72
C GLU A 113 -8.38 5.23 2.81
N ALA A 114 -8.59 4.54 1.69
CA ALA A 114 -9.75 4.79 0.86
C ALA A 114 -10.98 4.26 1.60
N PRO A 115 -12.01 5.08 1.87
CA PRO A 115 -13.24 4.65 2.55
C PRO A 115 -14.04 3.59 1.76
N ALA A 116 -13.53 3.14 0.60
CA ALA A 116 -14.22 2.50 -0.54
C ALA A 116 -14.59 1.04 -0.35
N VAL A 117 -14.50 0.58 0.87
CA VAL A 117 -14.92 -0.77 1.23
C VAL A 117 -15.90 -0.63 2.38
N LYS A 118 -16.94 0.20 2.19
CA LYS A 118 -18.21 0.03 2.90
C LYS A 118 -18.88 -1.22 2.33
N LEU A 119 -18.30 -2.38 2.60
CA LEU A 119 -19.01 -3.63 2.40
C LEU A 119 -20.24 -3.56 3.28
N ASP A 120 -21.41 -3.42 2.66
CA ASP A 120 -22.67 -3.51 3.38
C ASP A 120 -22.81 -4.96 3.82
N PHE A 121 -22.43 -5.21 5.07
CA PHE A 121 -22.30 -6.54 5.63
C PHE A 121 -23.68 -7.12 5.94
N ASN A 122 -24.40 -7.54 4.89
CA ASN A 122 -25.53 -8.43 5.08
C ASN A 122 -25.00 -9.85 5.32
N TYR A 123 -25.17 -10.37 6.55
CA TYR A 123 -24.64 -11.66 6.98
C TYR A 123 -25.00 -12.84 6.05
N ASP A 124 -26.13 -12.75 5.32
CA ASP A 124 -26.59 -13.80 4.40
C ASP A 124 -25.89 -13.79 3.03
N THR A 125 -25.28 -12.66 2.62
CA THR A 125 -24.58 -12.50 1.33
C THR A 125 -23.10 -12.12 1.47
N LEU A 126 -22.64 -11.95 2.72
CA LEU A 126 -21.31 -11.53 3.13
C LEU A 126 -20.20 -12.16 2.28
N ALA A 127 -20.11 -13.49 2.28
CA ALA A 127 -19.02 -14.20 1.61
C ALA A 127 -18.93 -13.91 0.10
N ARG A 128 -20.06 -13.68 -0.58
CA ARG A 128 -20.08 -13.39 -2.03
C ARG A 128 -19.78 -11.92 -2.31
N GLU A 129 -20.22 -11.02 -1.44
CA GLU A 129 -20.06 -9.57 -1.63
C GLU A 129 -18.66 -9.11 -1.23
N THR A 130 -18.00 -9.81 -0.31
CA THR A 130 -16.60 -9.54 0.07
C THR A 130 -15.58 -10.28 -0.79
N ALA A 131 -15.98 -11.24 -1.64
CA ALA A 131 -15.04 -12.05 -2.42
C ALA A 131 -14.08 -11.20 -3.28
N PRO A 132 -14.53 -10.17 -4.03
CA PRO A 132 -13.61 -9.35 -4.84
C PRO A 132 -12.58 -8.57 -4.02
N LEU A 133 -12.94 -8.18 -2.79
CA LEU A 133 -12.03 -7.55 -1.84
C LEU A 133 -10.98 -8.55 -1.37
N TYR A 134 -11.40 -9.73 -0.90
CA TYR A 134 -10.48 -10.76 -0.43
C TYR A 134 -9.53 -11.18 -1.54
N GLU A 135 -10.02 -11.37 -2.76
CA GLU A 135 -9.18 -11.64 -3.92
C GLU A 135 -8.16 -10.52 -4.16
N PHE A 136 -8.56 -9.25 -4.03
CA PHE A 136 -7.62 -8.13 -4.18
C PHE A 136 -6.53 -8.11 -3.10
N ILE A 137 -6.91 -8.39 -1.85
CA ILE A 137 -5.95 -8.46 -0.73
C ILE A 137 -4.97 -9.62 -0.96
N VAL A 138 -5.47 -10.79 -1.35
CA VAL A 138 -4.61 -11.94 -1.70
C VAL A 138 -3.69 -11.61 -2.86
N ASP A 139 -4.21 -11.00 -3.93
CA ASP A 139 -3.40 -10.57 -5.08
C ASP A 139 -2.28 -9.60 -4.64
N LEU A 140 -2.60 -8.66 -3.74
CA LEU A 140 -1.65 -7.67 -3.22
C LEU A 140 -0.58 -8.32 -2.34
N ASP A 141 -0.97 -9.22 -1.44
CA ASP A 141 -0.06 -9.95 -0.56
C ASP A 141 0.90 -10.82 -1.36
N ASP A 142 0.40 -11.59 -2.33
CA ASP A 142 1.22 -12.40 -3.21
C ASP A 142 2.22 -11.53 -3.99
N ALA A 143 1.76 -10.42 -4.55
CA ALA A 143 2.58 -9.49 -5.31
C ALA A 143 3.64 -8.77 -4.45
N LEU A 144 3.33 -8.48 -3.18
CA LEU A 144 4.26 -7.87 -2.22
C LEU A 144 5.30 -8.89 -1.71
N LEU A 145 4.89 -10.13 -1.44
CA LEU A 145 5.75 -11.16 -0.89
C LEU A 145 6.88 -11.55 -1.85
N GLU A 146 6.64 -11.52 -3.16
CA GLU A 146 7.67 -11.83 -4.16
C GLU A 146 8.92 -10.93 -4.07
N PRO A 147 8.82 -9.59 -4.23
CA PRO A 147 9.98 -8.70 -4.12
C PRO A 147 10.60 -8.75 -2.73
N LEU A 148 9.82 -8.92 -1.65
CA LEU A 148 10.38 -9.09 -0.30
C LEU A 148 11.25 -10.36 -0.21
N LYS A 149 10.78 -11.50 -0.71
CA LYS A 149 11.58 -12.75 -0.77
C LYS A 149 12.87 -12.54 -1.56
N LYS A 150 12.84 -11.77 -2.64
CA LYS A 150 14.02 -11.44 -3.46
C LYS A 150 15.00 -10.54 -2.72
N VAL A 151 14.54 -9.47 -2.07
CA VAL A 151 15.38 -8.60 -1.23
C VAL A 151 16.03 -9.41 -0.11
N TRP A 152 15.27 -10.27 0.58
CA TRP A 152 15.80 -11.15 1.61
C TRP A 152 16.92 -12.04 1.08
N ALA A 153 16.70 -12.72 -0.04
CA ALA A 153 17.71 -13.57 -0.67
C ALA A 153 18.96 -12.79 -1.10
N LEU A 154 18.81 -11.62 -1.74
CA LEU A 154 19.92 -10.76 -2.16
C LEU A 154 20.73 -10.24 -0.98
N SER A 155 20.07 -9.99 0.17
CA SER A 155 20.72 -9.58 1.42
C SER A 155 21.47 -10.71 2.14
N ARG A 156 21.47 -11.94 1.60
CA ARG A 156 21.94 -13.15 2.30
C ARG A 156 21.21 -13.38 3.62
N ASN A 157 19.90 -13.14 3.63
CA ASN A 157 19.02 -13.32 4.80
C ASN A 157 19.39 -12.41 5.98
N ARG A 158 19.89 -11.20 5.71
CA ARG A 158 20.28 -10.22 6.74
C ARG A 158 19.38 -8.99 6.79
N GLU A 159 18.56 -8.80 5.77
CA GLU A 159 17.53 -7.77 5.76
C GLU A 159 16.61 -7.95 6.96
N ARG A 160 16.25 -6.85 7.63
CA ARG A 160 15.34 -6.84 8.79
C ARG A 160 13.96 -6.34 8.45
N PHE A 161 13.82 -5.68 7.29
CA PHE A 161 12.58 -5.07 6.84
C PHE A 161 12.05 -4.01 7.79
N ASP A 162 12.93 -3.31 8.52
CA ASP A 162 12.55 -2.21 9.41
C ASP A 162 11.74 -1.13 8.66
N TRP A 163 12.02 -0.96 7.36
CA TRP A 163 11.32 -0.05 6.46
C TRP A 163 9.93 -0.51 6.01
N VAL A 164 9.57 -1.79 6.17
CA VAL A 164 8.23 -2.30 5.83
C VAL A 164 7.21 -1.89 6.90
N PHE A 165 7.66 -1.79 8.15
CA PHE A 165 6.82 -1.50 9.32
C PHE A 165 6.75 -0.01 9.69
N THR A 166 7.19 0.86 8.80
CA THR A 166 7.16 2.32 9.02
C THR A 166 5.76 2.85 8.84
N ASP A 167 5.36 3.84 9.64
CA ASP A 167 4.08 4.51 9.45
C ASP A 167 4.02 5.15 8.05
N PHE A 168 3.12 4.62 7.22
CA PHE A 168 2.77 5.21 5.94
C PHE A 168 1.81 6.36 6.23
N ASP A 169 2.33 7.51 6.67
CA ASP A 169 1.58 8.76 6.57
C ASP A 169 1.84 9.41 5.20
N ALA A 170 0.82 10.05 4.60
CA ALA A 170 0.91 10.62 3.25
C ALA A 170 2.08 11.61 3.09
N THR A 171 2.40 12.35 4.16
CA THR A 171 3.46 13.37 4.13
C THR A 171 4.84 12.70 4.09
N SER A 172 5.07 11.73 4.97
CA SER A 172 6.29 10.95 5.08
C SER A 172 6.56 10.13 3.81
N PHE A 173 5.54 9.44 3.29
CA PHE A 173 5.70 8.68 2.06
C PHE A 173 6.00 9.58 0.86
N ARG A 174 5.31 10.72 0.71
CA ARG A 174 5.58 11.68 -0.37
C ARG A 174 7.00 12.21 -0.33
N THR A 175 7.55 12.46 0.86
CA THR A 175 8.94 12.94 1.01
C THR A 175 9.98 11.86 0.72
N THR A 176 9.61 10.59 0.88
CA THR A 176 10.55 9.46 0.80
C THR A 176 10.34 8.58 -0.43
N VAL A 177 9.31 8.84 -1.25
CA VAL A 177 8.92 8.03 -2.43
C VAL A 177 10.07 7.81 -3.41
N GLY A 178 10.99 8.78 -3.49
CA GLY A 178 12.16 8.72 -4.37
C GLY A 178 13.32 7.88 -3.84
N ALA A 179 13.25 7.30 -2.64
CA ALA A 179 14.35 6.49 -2.13
C ALA A 179 14.48 5.19 -2.95
N LEU A 180 15.69 4.90 -3.42
CA LEU A 180 16.00 3.72 -4.25
C LEU A 180 16.69 2.61 -3.47
N SER A 181 16.97 2.82 -2.19
CA SER A 181 17.52 1.81 -1.28
C SER A 181 17.02 2.01 0.16
N PRO A 182 17.10 0.99 1.03
CA PRO A 182 16.80 1.13 2.45
C PRO A 182 17.66 2.22 3.13
N GLN A 183 18.94 2.35 2.76
CA GLN A 183 19.81 3.38 3.33
C GLN A 183 19.35 4.79 2.94
N GLU A 184 19.05 5.01 1.66
CA GLU A 184 18.54 6.31 1.22
C GLU A 184 17.20 6.65 1.88
N LEU A 185 16.37 5.63 2.14
CA LEU A 185 15.13 5.81 2.88
C LEU A 185 15.37 6.22 4.33
N GLU A 186 16.35 5.59 4.99
CA GLU A 186 16.79 5.97 6.34
C GLU A 186 17.32 7.41 6.38
N ASP A 187 18.17 7.78 5.41
CA ASP A 187 18.76 9.12 5.31
C ASP A 187 17.69 10.21 5.11
N LEU A 188 16.57 9.87 4.47
CA LEU A 188 15.40 10.74 4.31
C LEU A 188 14.47 10.74 5.55
N GLY A 189 14.81 10.02 6.62
CA GLY A 189 14.00 9.88 7.82
C GLY A 189 12.74 9.04 7.63
N GLY A 190 12.69 8.23 6.56
CA GLY A 190 11.54 7.39 6.24
C GLY A 190 11.45 6.11 7.08
N ILE A 191 12.54 5.71 7.74
CA ILE A 191 12.52 4.61 8.70
C ILE A 191 12.29 5.17 10.09
N ARG A 192 11.05 5.05 10.58
CA ARG A 192 10.73 5.25 12.00
C ARG A 192 10.81 3.91 12.70
N ARG A 193 11.49 3.88 13.86
CA ARG A 193 11.43 2.70 14.73
C ARG A 193 10.00 2.56 15.23
N ARG A 194 9.49 1.33 15.16
CA ARG A 194 8.14 1.02 15.65
C ARG A 194 8.08 1.29 17.15
N GLU A 195 7.23 2.23 17.54
CA GLU A 195 6.94 2.55 18.93
C GLU A 195 5.70 1.77 19.34
N TYR A 196 5.84 0.91 20.35
CA TYR A 196 4.70 0.17 20.89
C TYR A 196 4.17 0.96 22.07
N TRP A 197 2.90 1.35 22.02
CA TRP A 197 2.23 2.02 23.12
C TRP A 197 1.25 1.05 23.75
N TYR A 198 1.23 0.98 25.08
CA TYR A 198 0.24 0.20 25.80
C TYR A 198 -0.48 1.09 26.81
N ASN A 199 -1.74 0.77 27.06
CA ASN A 199 -2.53 1.36 28.11
C ASN A 199 -2.78 0.23 29.12
N ASP A 200 -2.39 0.44 30.38
CA ASP A 200 -2.83 -0.43 31.46
C ASP A 200 -4.14 0.15 32.03
N PRO A 201 -5.30 -0.45 31.70
CA PRO A 201 -6.59 0.06 32.13
C PRO A 201 -6.79 -0.03 33.65
N THR A 202 -5.86 -0.65 34.38
CA THR A 202 -5.86 -0.71 35.84
C THR A 202 -5.03 0.38 36.51
N GLU A 203 -4.12 1.05 35.76
CA GLU A 203 -3.22 2.07 36.30
C GLU A 203 -3.53 3.49 35.81
N SER A 204 -3.92 3.70 34.53
CA SER A 204 -4.39 5.02 34.03
C SER A 204 -4.98 4.96 32.62
N ASP A 205 -5.68 6.02 32.19
CA ASP A 205 -6.12 6.22 30.79
C ASP A 205 -4.99 6.73 29.85
N GLU A 206 -3.78 6.98 30.36
CA GLU A 206 -2.65 7.45 29.55
C GLU A 206 -1.92 6.29 28.86
N TYR A 207 -1.62 6.46 27.57
CA TYR A 207 -0.79 5.54 26.81
C TYR A 207 0.68 5.70 27.18
N ILE A 208 1.34 4.60 27.54
CA ILE A 208 2.75 4.57 27.92
C ILE A 208 3.57 3.92 26.80
N LEU A 209 4.68 4.55 26.44
CA LEU A 209 5.63 3.99 25.47
C LEU A 209 6.33 2.77 26.06
N TYR A 210 6.21 1.63 25.38
CA TYR A 210 6.90 0.40 25.72
C TYR A 210 8.39 0.52 25.38
N THR A 211 9.22 0.53 26.41
CA THR A 211 10.69 0.62 26.30
C THR A 211 11.40 -0.72 26.57
N GLY A 212 10.64 -1.80 26.79
CA GLY A 212 11.15 -3.14 27.11
C GLY A 212 11.57 -3.98 25.88
N LYS A 213 11.96 -5.24 26.10
CA LYS A 213 12.19 -6.21 25.02
C LYS A 213 10.85 -6.63 24.42
N MET A 214 10.69 -6.50 23.10
CA MET A 214 9.45 -6.81 22.37
C MET A 214 8.72 -8.05 22.96
N PRO A 215 7.47 -7.91 23.43
CA PRO A 215 6.72 -9.03 23.96
C PRO A 215 6.59 -10.08 22.87
N ARG A 216 6.73 -11.37 23.21
CA ARG A 216 6.27 -12.41 22.30
C ARG A 216 4.75 -12.45 22.38
N TRP A 217 4.10 -12.25 21.25
CA TRP A 217 2.64 -12.27 21.11
C TRP A 217 2.09 -13.71 21.04
N ASP A 218 2.94 -14.73 21.27
CA ASP A 218 2.58 -16.15 21.28
C ASP A 218 1.85 -16.60 22.57
N CYS A 219 1.56 -15.66 23.47
CA CYS A 219 0.94 -15.93 24.76
C CYS A 219 -0.60 -15.91 24.74
N GLY A 220 -1.26 -16.44 23.71
CA GLY A 220 -2.66 -16.92 23.77
C GLY A 220 -3.76 -16.01 24.34
N GLU A 221 -3.53 -14.72 24.52
CA GLU A 221 -4.54 -13.78 25.02
C GLU A 221 -5.29 -13.16 23.84
N PRO A 222 -6.63 -13.22 23.81
CA PRO A 222 -7.40 -12.63 22.73
C PRO A 222 -7.23 -11.10 22.77
N PRO A 223 -6.92 -10.44 21.64
CA PRO A 223 -6.79 -9.00 21.61
C PRO A 223 -8.13 -8.37 21.99
N ARG A 224 -8.15 -7.61 23.09
CA ARG A 224 -9.24 -6.66 23.34
C ARG A 224 -9.13 -5.56 22.29
N THR A 225 -10.18 -5.45 21.51
CA THR A 225 -10.34 -4.57 20.35
C THR A 225 -10.19 -3.10 20.73
N ASP A 226 -9.04 -2.52 20.42
CA ASP A 226 -8.89 -1.09 20.19
C ASP A 226 -8.50 -0.86 18.73
N LYS A 227 -9.25 0.04 18.08
CA LYS A 227 -9.37 0.22 16.62
C LYS A 227 -8.11 0.73 15.89
N HIS A 228 -6.94 0.71 16.52
CA HIS A 228 -5.72 1.30 15.96
C HIS A 228 -4.54 0.34 15.78
N VAL A 229 -4.70 -0.96 16.08
CA VAL A 229 -3.60 -1.95 15.97
C VAL A 229 -3.82 -2.98 14.84
N ALA A 230 -4.98 -2.97 14.17
CA ALA A 230 -5.40 -4.05 13.27
C ALA A 230 -4.65 -4.15 11.92
N VAL A 231 -3.81 -3.17 11.54
CA VAL A 231 -3.34 -3.08 10.14
C VAL A 231 -2.18 -4.03 9.81
N VAL A 232 -1.46 -4.55 10.80
CA VAL A 232 -0.36 -5.52 10.52
C VAL A 232 -0.78 -6.97 10.64
N GLU A 233 -2.01 -7.24 11.08
CA GLU A 233 -2.60 -8.59 11.01
C GLU A 233 -3.22 -8.90 9.64
N LEU A 234 -3.46 -7.90 8.80
CA LEU A 234 -4.16 -8.08 7.51
C LEU A 234 -3.25 -8.32 6.29
N ILE A 235 -1.92 -8.30 6.45
CA ILE A 235 -0.94 -8.46 5.35
C ILE A 235 -0.15 -9.80 5.48
N MET A 236 -0.41 -10.61 6.50
CA MET A 236 0.31 -11.88 6.73
C MET A 236 -0.58 -13.05 7.16
N HIS A 237 -1.77 -13.20 6.56
CA HIS A 237 -2.57 -14.41 6.68
C HIS A 237 -2.84 -15.08 5.34
#